data_AF-A0A940NU25-F1
#
_entry.id   AF-A0A940NU25-F1
#
_cell.length_a   1.000
_cell.length_b   1.000
_cell.length_c   1.000
_cell.angle_alpha   90.00
_cell.angle_beta   90.00
_cell.angle_gamma   90.00
#
_symmetry.space_group_name_H-M   'P 1'
#
loop_
_entity.id
_entity.type
_entity.pdbx_description
1 polymer ?
#
loop_
_entity_poly.entity_id
_entity_poly.type
_entity_poly.pdbx_seq_one_letter_code
_entity_poly.pdbx_strand_id
1 'polypeptide(L)'
;MKKRITAALTAAAMGIGMCTAVPGHAEETRKLRVMPLGDSITDGFTGQPVGGYRVTLWHLLEENGFADGIDMVGPQWGGDGIDPNHAGYSGYAIADIPNQRMGIYNFSEWLMQEYPADVVLLQIGTNDIISNYERDTMGERLELLVDVVLNALPADGLLYLSTIPYMDADVTTYTDAYTAEEMDQAVDDYNAQVRAIAEKKKAEGKPIALADINSVLTKDDLLDGVHPSAQGYEKMGKYWYGKLVEYLSRTGPVPPTDPEQPTDERFDAEPGDVYFDRNVDLLDIIQMQKYLHGLTNTIYAPQTGFPTDLITNTPWDLNDDGVLDIFDLGLLKRRVFEKNAS
;
A
#
# COMPACT_ATOMS: atom_id res chain seq x y z
N MET A 1 28.64 -37.76 86.67
CA MET A 1 28.52 -37.59 85.19
C MET A 1 27.03 -37.58 84.87
N LYS A 2 26.36 -36.42 84.84
CA LYS A 2 26.05 -35.57 83.65
C LYS A 2 25.46 -36.41 82.51
N LYS A 3 24.32 -36.13 81.86
CA LYS A 3 23.19 -35.18 82.00
C LYS A 3 22.20 -35.63 80.90
N ARG A 4 20.90 -35.47 81.11
CA ARG A 4 19.84 -35.47 80.06
C ARG A 4 20.19 -34.46 78.95
N ILE A 5 19.71 -34.67 77.72
CA ILE A 5 19.12 -33.63 76.84
C ILE A 5 18.36 -34.30 75.68
N THR A 6 17.09 -33.92 75.58
CA THR A 6 16.14 -34.07 74.48
C THR A 6 16.62 -33.25 73.27
N ALA A 7 16.51 -33.78 72.04
CA ALA A 7 16.63 -32.96 70.83
C ALA A 7 15.42 -33.19 69.93
N ALA A 8 14.58 -32.16 69.86
CA ALA A 8 13.60 -31.96 68.80
C ALA A 8 14.35 -31.64 67.49
N LEU A 9 13.86 -32.17 66.38
CA LEU A 9 14.26 -31.70 65.05
C LEU A 9 13.01 -31.35 64.24
N THR A 10 13.01 -30.08 63.90
CA THR A 10 12.04 -29.27 63.20
C THR A 10 11.90 -29.70 61.73
N ALA A 11 10.72 -29.41 61.18
CA ALA A 11 10.35 -29.62 59.78
C ALA A 11 11.31 -28.93 58.79
N ALA A 12 11.61 -29.63 57.69
CA ALA A 12 12.06 -29.02 56.44
C ALA A 12 10.96 -29.25 55.39
N ALA A 13 10.13 -28.24 55.17
CA ALA A 13 9.23 -28.21 54.02
C ALA A 13 10.10 -28.00 52.76
N MET A 14 10.15 -29.00 51.89
CA MET A 14 10.68 -28.86 50.54
C MET A 14 9.73 -27.95 49.74
N GLY A 15 10.08 -26.67 49.63
CA GLY A 15 9.50 -25.78 48.64
C GLY A 15 9.94 -26.24 47.25
N ILE A 16 9.06 -26.96 46.55
CA ILE A 16 9.19 -27.17 45.11
C ILE A 16 8.86 -25.82 44.47
N GLY A 17 9.90 -25.03 44.19
CA GLY A 17 9.78 -23.86 43.34
C GLY A 17 9.41 -24.31 41.94
N MET A 18 8.12 -24.32 41.63
CA MET A 18 7.65 -24.37 40.24
C MET A 18 8.09 -23.07 39.59
N CYS A 19 9.17 -23.10 38.80
CA CYS A 19 9.39 -22.12 37.75
C CYS A 19 8.22 -22.26 36.78
N THR A 20 7.16 -21.48 36.98
CA THR A 20 6.20 -21.20 35.93
C THR A 20 6.98 -20.41 34.87
N ALA A 21 7.42 -21.11 33.82
CA ALA A 21 7.81 -20.44 32.59
C ALA A 21 6.58 -19.66 32.14
N VAL A 22 6.65 -18.33 32.29
CA VAL A 22 5.71 -17.43 31.64
C VAL A 22 5.82 -17.74 30.15
N PRO A 23 4.73 -18.10 29.45
CA PRO A 23 4.78 -18.18 27.99
C PRO A 23 5.27 -16.82 27.52
N GLY A 24 6.46 -16.78 26.92
CA GLY A 24 6.88 -15.61 26.18
C GLY A 24 5.79 -15.35 25.16
N HIS A 25 5.18 -14.16 25.22
CA HIS A 25 4.43 -13.67 24.07
C HIS A 25 5.39 -13.80 22.90
N ALA A 26 5.00 -14.56 21.86
CA ALA A 26 5.68 -14.45 20.60
C ALA A 26 5.59 -12.97 20.22
N GLU A 27 6.74 -12.29 20.16
CA GLU A 27 6.78 -10.94 19.62
C GLU A 27 6.28 -11.05 18.17
N GLU A 28 5.06 -10.57 17.93
CA GLU A 28 4.56 -10.40 16.57
C GLU A 28 5.41 -9.28 15.95
N THR A 29 6.42 -9.69 15.18
CA THR A 29 7.25 -8.75 14.43
C THR A 29 6.34 -8.08 13.39
N ARG A 30 6.07 -6.79 13.57
CA ARG A 30 5.31 -5.98 12.60
C ARG A 30 5.96 -6.13 11.22
N LYS A 31 5.17 -6.51 10.21
CA LYS A 31 5.63 -6.57 8.82
C LYS A 31 5.99 -5.17 8.32
N LEU A 32 7.03 -5.09 7.49
CA LEU A 32 7.38 -3.88 6.74
C LEU A 32 6.33 -3.65 5.66
N ARG A 33 5.60 -2.54 5.76
CA ARG A 33 4.57 -2.15 4.80
C ARG A 33 5.22 -1.43 3.63
N VAL A 34 5.15 -2.03 2.46
CA VAL A 34 5.71 -1.50 1.22
C VAL A 34 4.56 -1.10 0.30
N MET A 35 4.51 0.17 -0.12
CA MET A 35 3.50 0.66 -1.07
C MET A 35 4.13 0.86 -2.45
N PRO A 36 3.82 -0.01 -3.43
CA PRO A 36 4.03 0.30 -4.84
C PRO A 36 3.03 1.39 -5.27
N LEU A 37 3.52 2.61 -5.51
CA LEU A 37 2.69 3.77 -5.87
C LEU A 37 3.03 4.27 -7.27
N GLY A 38 2.03 4.42 -8.13
CA GLY A 38 2.30 4.94 -9.47
C GLY A 38 1.16 4.84 -10.46
N ASP A 39 1.50 4.86 -11.74
CA ASP A 39 0.57 4.76 -12.86
C ASP A 39 0.37 3.31 -13.35
N SER A 40 0.03 3.14 -14.63
CA SER A 40 -0.19 1.85 -15.30
C SER A 40 1.04 0.94 -15.28
N ILE A 41 2.26 1.51 -15.16
CA ILE A 41 3.47 0.71 -15.05
C ILE A 41 3.54 0.01 -13.69
N THR A 42 3.08 0.67 -12.61
CA THR A 42 2.97 0.04 -11.28
C THR A 42 1.76 -0.87 -11.17
N ASP A 43 0.63 -0.48 -11.76
CA ASP A 43 -0.57 -1.32 -11.86
C ASP A 43 -0.24 -2.65 -12.58
N GLY A 44 0.56 -2.58 -13.64
CA GLY A 44 0.89 -3.73 -14.49
C GLY A 44 -0.15 -3.94 -15.60
N PHE A 45 -0.70 -2.85 -16.15
CA PHE A 45 -1.82 -2.81 -17.10
C PHE A 45 -1.70 -3.80 -18.27
N THR A 46 -0.53 -3.89 -18.90
CA THR A 46 -0.26 -4.80 -20.01
C THR A 46 0.57 -6.02 -19.60
N GLY A 47 0.82 -6.18 -18.30
CA GLY A 47 1.71 -7.18 -17.73
C GLY A 47 1.27 -8.59 -18.09
N GLN A 48 2.20 -9.33 -18.69
CA GLN A 48 2.22 -10.79 -18.65
C GLN A 48 3.52 -11.18 -17.94
N PRO A 49 3.47 -11.61 -16.67
CA PRO A 49 2.27 -11.87 -15.86
C PRO A 49 1.56 -10.60 -15.37
N VAL A 50 0.27 -10.74 -15.04
CA VAL A 50 -0.54 -9.70 -14.38
C VAL A 50 0.16 -9.27 -13.09
N GLY A 51 0.28 -7.98 -12.84
CA GLY A 51 1.00 -7.41 -11.68
C GLY A 51 2.33 -6.72 -12.01
N GLY A 52 2.78 -6.78 -13.26
CA GLY A 52 3.95 -6.02 -13.73
C GLY A 52 5.24 -6.37 -12.98
N TYR A 53 6.03 -5.37 -12.60
CA TYR A 53 7.31 -5.60 -11.90
C TYR A 53 7.13 -6.22 -10.51
N ARG A 54 5.96 -6.05 -9.90
CA ARG A 54 5.66 -6.54 -8.54
C ARG A 54 5.76 -8.06 -8.46
N VAL A 55 5.47 -8.75 -9.57
CA VAL A 55 5.57 -10.22 -9.64
C VAL A 55 7.01 -10.69 -9.45
N THR A 56 7.94 -10.16 -10.24
CA THR A 56 9.37 -10.52 -10.11
C THR A 56 9.93 -10.04 -8.78
N LEU A 57 9.53 -8.86 -8.32
CA LEU A 57 9.95 -8.36 -7.01
C LEU A 57 9.54 -9.32 -5.89
N TRP A 58 8.27 -9.70 -5.82
CA TRP A 58 7.75 -10.55 -4.74
C TRP A 58 8.38 -11.94 -4.75
N HIS A 59 8.49 -12.59 -5.91
CA HIS A 59 9.14 -13.91 -5.98
C HIS A 59 10.59 -13.86 -5.53
N LEU A 60 11.34 -12.80 -5.84
CA LEU A 60 12.70 -12.64 -5.32
C LEU A 60 12.71 -12.44 -3.79
N LEU A 61 11.72 -11.74 -3.22
CA LEU A 61 11.57 -11.62 -1.77
C LEU A 61 11.24 -12.98 -1.13
N GLU A 62 10.37 -13.79 -1.75
CA GLU A 62 10.03 -15.15 -1.29
C GLU A 62 11.24 -16.09 -1.36
N GLU A 63 11.89 -16.17 -2.53
CA GLU A 63 13.05 -17.02 -2.79
C GLU A 63 14.21 -16.76 -1.81
N ASN A 64 14.32 -15.52 -1.32
CA ASN A 64 15.39 -15.11 -0.41
C ASN A 64 14.92 -14.96 1.05
N GLY A 65 13.69 -15.38 1.37
CA GLY A 65 13.18 -15.45 2.75
C GLY A 65 12.82 -14.10 3.39
N PHE A 66 12.55 -13.07 2.59
CA PHE A 66 12.14 -11.75 3.07
C PHE A 66 10.61 -11.54 3.07
N ALA A 67 9.87 -12.30 2.26
CA ALA A 67 8.43 -12.08 2.05
C ALA A 67 7.59 -12.17 3.34
N ASP A 68 7.92 -13.08 4.26
CA ASP A 68 7.18 -13.24 5.54
C ASP A 68 7.20 -11.97 6.40
N GLY A 69 8.25 -11.14 6.26
CA GLY A 69 8.42 -9.88 6.98
C GLY A 69 7.90 -8.65 6.24
N ILE A 70 7.27 -8.83 5.08
CA ILE A 70 6.77 -7.74 4.23
C ILE A 70 5.26 -7.88 4.02
N ASP A 71 4.60 -6.74 3.96
CA ASP A 71 3.19 -6.58 3.61
C ASP A 71 3.13 -5.54 2.49
N MET A 72 2.65 -5.90 1.28
CA MET A 72 2.38 -4.87 0.28
C MET A 72 1.07 -4.16 0.66
N VAL A 73 1.03 -2.83 0.52
CA VAL A 73 -0.13 -2.03 0.93
C VAL A 73 -0.59 -1.10 -0.18
N GLY A 74 -1.89 -0.86 -0.19
CA GLY A 74 -2.58 0.04 -1.11
C GLY A 74 -4.00 -0.44 -1.42
N PRO A 75 -4.86 0.42 -1.98
CA PRO A 75 -6.27 0.10 -2.21
C PRO A 75 -6.52 -0.79 -3.43
N GLN A 76 -5.55 -0.93 -4.32
CA GLN A 76 -5.67 -1.75 -5.52
C GLN A 76 -5.17 -3.16 -5.25
N TRP A 77 -5.70 -4.10 -6.04
CA TRP A 77 -5.44 -5.52 -5.88
C TRP A 77 -5.21 -6.17 -7.24
N GLY A 78 -4.14 -6.93 -7.36
CA GLY A 78 -3.88 -7.74 -8.55
C GLY A 78 -2.45 -8.26 -8.61
N GLY A 79 -2.28 -9.39 -9.29
CA GLY A 79 -1.01 -10.10 -9.40
C GLY A 79 -1.16 -11.55 -8.98
N ASP A 80 -0.72 -12.48 -9.83
CA ASP A 80 -0.88 -13.91 -9.57
C ASP A 80 0.29 -14.45 -8.74
N GLY A 81 -0.01 -15.10 -7.62
CA GLY A 81 0.98 -15.80 -6.79
C GLY A 81 1.88 -14.87 -5.96
N ILE A 82 1.43 -13.64 -5.70
CA ILE A 82 2.16 -12.64 -4.92
C ILE A 82 1.26 -11.98 -3.87
N ASP A 83 1.83 -11.15 -2.98
CA ASP A 83 1.04 -10.16 -2.27
C ASP A 83 0.43 -9.17 -3.27
N PRO A 84 -0.91 -9.15 -3.40
CA PRO A 84 -1.57 -8.52 -4.53
C PRO A 84 -1.78 -7.02 -4.33
N ASN A 85 -1.53 -6.46 -3.15
CA ASN A 85 -1.89 -5.07 -2.84
C ASN A 85 -0.94 -4.06 -3.50
N HIS A 86 -1.49 -2.95 -3.99
CA HIS A 86 -0.71 -1.83 -4.53
C HIS A 86 -1.53 -0.53 -4.59
N ALA A 87 -0.85 0.56 -4.96
CA ALA A 87 -1.44 1.86 -5.25
C ALA A 87 -1.05 2.29 -6.69
N GLY A 88 -1.24 1.39 -7.65
CA GLY A 88 -1.00 1.64 -9.07
C GLY A 88 -2.29 2.03 -9.79
N TYR A 89 -2.29 3.18 -10.47
CA TYR A 89 -3.49 3.76 -11.08
C TYR A 89 -3.28 4.00 -12.57
N SER A 90 -3.75 3.06 -13.40
CA SER A 90 -3.64 3.17 -14.85
C SER A 90 -4.21 4.49 -15.39
N GLY A 91 -3.39 5.21 -16.17
CA GLY A 91 -3.76 6.48 -16.80
C GLY A 91 -3.66 7.73 -15.92
N TYR A 92 -3.29 7.59 -14.64
CA TYR A 92 -3.18 8.73 -13.73
C TYR A 92 -1.88 9.50 -13.95
N ALA A 93 -1.97 10.82 -13.81
CA ALA A 93 -0.87 11.76 -13.82
C ALA A 93 -0.38 12.06 -12.39
N ILE A 94 0.67 12.88 -12.27
CA ILE A 94 1.17 13.38 -10.98
C ILE A 94 0.06 14.14 -10.23
N ALA A 95 -0.57 15.09 -10.91
CA ALA A 95 -1.70 15.90 -10.46
C ALA A 95 -2.74 15.97 -11.60
N ASP A 96 -3.95 16.44 -11.31
CA ASP A 96 -5.01 16.51 -12.33
C ASP A 96 -4.53 17.29 -13.56
N ILE A 97 -4.84 16.72 -14.72
CA ILE A 97 -4.71 17.39 -16.01
C ILE A 97 -6.12 17.74 -16.45
N PRO A 98 -6.50 19.03 -16.50
CA PRO A 98 -7.86 19.45 -16.78
C PRO A 98 -8.44 18.80 -18.03
N ASN A 99 -9.60 18.15 -17.86
CA ASN A 99 -10.34 17.45 -18.92
C ASN A 99 -9.60 16.27 -19.59
N GLN A 100 -8.52 15.76 -18.99
CA GLN A 100 -7.78 14.62 -19.56
C GLN A 100 -7.55 13.49 -18.55
N ARG A 101 -6.94 13.80 -17.40
CA ARG A 101 -6.45 12.78 -16.47
C ARG A 101 -6.65 13.18 -15.03
N MET A 102 -6.93 12.17 -14.21
CA MET A 102 -6.87 12.29 -12.76
C MET A 102 -5.42 12.28 -12.27
N GLY A 103 -5.16 12.96 -11.16
CA GLY A 103 -3.85 13.04 -10.51
C GLY A 103 -3.79 12.29 -9.19
N ILE A 104 -2.69 11.58 -8.94
CA ILE A 104 -2.45 10.91 -7.64
C ILE A 104 -2.41 11.92 -6.48
N TYR A 105 -1.84 13.11 -6.71
CA TYR A 105 -1.77 14.17 -5.70
C TYR A 105 -3.11 14.44 -5.00
N ASN A 106 -4.22 14.41 -5.74
CA ASN A 106 -5.54 14.85 -5.25
C ASN A 106 -6.17 13.96 -4.19
N PHE A 107 -5.72 12.72 -4.07
CA PHE A 107 -6.18 11.79 -3.02
C PHE A 107 -5.02 11.22 -2.22
N SER A 108 -3.81 11.77 -2.39
CA SER A 108 -2.59 11.23 -1.78
C SER A 108 -2.59 11.32 -0.24
N GLU A 109 -3.17 12.38 0.34
CA GLU A 109 -3.32 12.49 1.81
C GLU A 109 -4.19 11.35 2.37
N TRP A 110 -5.36 11.12 1.77
CA TRP A 110 -6.24 10.01 2.12
C TRP A 110 -5.56 8.66 1.91
N LEU A 111 -4.90 8.46 0.77
CA LEU A 111 -4.20 7.21 0.45
C LEU A 111 -3.17 6.86 1.51
N MET A 112 -2.34 7.83 1.90
CA MET A 112 -1.30 7.62 2.90
C MET A 112 -1.86 7.41 4.31
N GLN A 113 -3.04 7.99 4.61
CA GLN A 113 -3.73 7.82 5.88
C GLN A 113 -4.37 6.43 6.01
N GLU A 114 -5.10 5.99 4.98
CA GLU A 114 -5.82 4.70 4.99
C GLU A 114 -4.90 3.50 4.76
N TYR A 115 -3.82 3.70 3.99
CA TYR A 115 -2.84 2.67 3.67
C TYR A 115 -1.45 3.11 4.14
N PRO A 116 -1.24 3.23 5.46
CA PRO A 116 0.02 3.69 6.00
C PRO A 116 1.16 2.76 5.59
N ALA A 117 2.24 3.34 5.07
CA ALA A 117 3.40 2.62 4.55
C ALA A 117 4.68 3.01 5.29
N ASP A 118 5.63 2.08 5.35
CA ASP A 118 6.98 2.34 5.86
C ASP A 118 7.92 2.65 4.70
N VAL A 119 7.73 1.96 3.56
CA VAL A 119 8.48 2.22 2.34
C VAL A 119 7.50 2.48 1.20
N VAL A 120 7.70 3.57 0.45
CA VAL A 120 6.92 3.87 -0.75
C VAL A 120 7.83 3.78 -1.97
N LEU A 121 7.40 3.04 -2.99
CA LEU A 121 8.05 2.95 -4.29
C LEU A 121 7.25 3.82 -5.27
N LEU A 122 7.62 5.10 -5.40
CA LEU A 122 6.88 6.07 -6.22
C LEU A 122 7.49 6.16 -7.63
N GLN A 123 6.72 5.74 -8.64
CA GLN A 123 7.01 5.99 -10.05
C GLN A 123 5.78 6.58 -10.73
N ILE A 124 5.88 7.83 -11.20
CA ILE A 124 4.77 8.56 -11.82
C ILE A 124 5.33 9.55 -12.85
N GLY A 125 4.48 10.16 -13.68
CA GLY A 125 4.86 11.21 -14.64
C GLY A 125 4.85 10.78 -16.10
N THR A 126 4.76 9.48 -16.39
CA THR A 126 4.60 8.93 -17.75
C THR A 126 3.43 9.60 -18.47
N ASN A 127 2.27 9.67 -17.80
CA ASN A 127 1.04 10.19 -18.35
C ASN A 127 1.04 11.72 -18.54
N ASP A 128 1.82 12.46 -17.76
CA ASP A 128 2.02 13.90 -17.93
C ASP A 128 2.77 14.21 -19.23
N ILE A 129 3.80 13.41 -19.55
CA ILE A 129 4.50 13.50 -20.85
C ILE A 129 3.55 13.10 -21.97
N ILE A 130 2.85 11.95 -21.88
CA ILE A 130 1.91 11.50 -22.92
C ILE A 130 0.84 12.57 -23.23
N SER A 131 0.32 13.24 -22.20
CA SER A 131 -0.66 14.33 -22.33
C SER A 131 -0.06 15.67 -22.79
N ASN A 132 1.26 15.77 -22.94
CA ASN A 132 1.99 16.99 -23.28
C ASN A 132 1.55 18.21 -22.44
N TYR A 133 1.34 18.00 -21.15
CA TYR A 133 0.74 19.00 -20.27
C TYR A 133 1.80 19.65 -19.38
N GLU A 134 1.97 20.97 -19.53
CA GLU A 134 2.80 21.84 -18.70
C GLU A 134 4.13 21.19 -18.27
N ARG A 135 4.92 20.73 -19.25
CA ARG A 135 6.15 19.96 -19.00
C ARG A 135 7.16 20.68 -18.10
N ASP A 136 7.22 22.00 -18.20
CA ASP A 136 8.13 22.85 -17.42
C ASP A 136 7.78 22.87 -15.91
N THR A 137 6.52 22.59 -15.55
CA THR A 137 6.05 22.60 -14.15
C THR A 137 5.81 21.19 -13.59
N MET A 138 6.14 20.14 -14.35
CA MET A 138 5.98 18.75 -13.90
C MET A 138 6.73 18.46 -12.59
N GLY A 139 7.95 18.99 -12.45
CA GLY A 139 8.76 18.85 -11.24
C GLY A 139 8.14 19.54 -10.02
N GLU A 140 7.50 20.71 -10.21
CA GLU A 140 6.79 21.41 -9.12
C GLU A 140 5.60 20.58 -8.62
N ARG A 141 4.81 20.03 -9.56
CA ARG A 141 3.68 19.14 -9.24
C ARG A 141 4.16 17.85 -8.57
N LEU A 142 5.28 17.29 -9.02
CA LEU A 142 5.88 16.10 -8.41
C LEU A 142 6.38 16.39 -7.00
N GLU A 143 7.03 17.53 -6.79
CA GLU A 143 7.57 17.91 -5.48
C GLU A 143 6.45 18.03 -4.43
N LEU A 144 5.27 18.55 -4.81
CA LEU A 144 4.10 18.59 -3.93
C LEU A 144 3.63 17.19 -3.52
N LEU A 145 3.55 16.25 -4.46
CA LEU A 145 3.21 14.85 -4.15
C LEU A 145 4.27 14.18 -3.26
N VAL A 146 5.55 14.41 -3.56
CA VAL A 146 6.67 13.93 -2.73
C VAL A 146 6.56 14.46 -1.30
N ASP A 147 6.20 15.72 -1.11
CA ASP A 147 6.03 16.30 0.21
C ASP A 147 4.87 15.67 1.00
N VAL A 148 3.73 15.39 0.36
CA VAL A 148 2.61 14.67 1.01
C VAL A 148 3.08 13.29 1.49
N VAL A 149 3.75 12.53 0.61
CA VAL A 149 4.23 11.18 0.95
C VAL A 149 5.25 11.24 2.08
N LEU A 150 6.26 12.11 1.98
CA LEU A 150 7.32 12.24 3.00
C LEU A 150 6.78 12.68 4.36
N ASN A 151 5.72 13.50 4.40
CA ASN A 151 5.12 13.94 5.65
C ASN A 151 4.28 12.85 6.33
N ALA A 152 3.79 11.87 5.56
CA ALA A 152 3.00 10.76 6.09
C ALA A 152 3.84 9.53 6.51
N LEU A 153 5.08 9.44 6.05
CA LEU A 153 5.99 8.34 6.43
C LEU A 153 6.35 8.39 7.93
N PRO A 154 6.54 7.23 8.58
CA PRO A 154 7.09 7.16 9.93
C PRO A 154 8.54 7.67 9.95
N ALA A 155 9.08 7.91 11.16
CA ALA A 155 10.41 8.48 11.34
C ALA A 155 11.55 7.63 10.72
N ASP A 156 11.36 6.32 10.63
CA ASP A 156 12.24 5.33 10.01
C ASP A 156 11.79 4.88 8.61
N GLY A 157 10.76 5.53 8.06
CA GLY A 157 10.26 5.27 6.72
C GLY A 157 11.21 5.73 5.64
N LEU A 158 10.94 5.35 4.39
CA LEU A 158 11.73 5.74 3.22
C LEU A 158 10.85 5.88 1.97
N LEU A 159 10.98 7.01 1.27
CA LEU A 159 10.48 7.17 -0.08
C LEU A 159 11.57 6.84 -1.10
N TYR A 160 11.34 5.82 -1.94
CA TYR A 160 12.08 5.68 -3.18
C TYR A 160 11.36 6.45 -4.29
N LEU A 161 11.97 7.54 -4.76
CA LEU A 161 11.47 8.32 -5.88
C LEU A 161 12.12 7.84 -7.18
N SER A 162 11.31 7.37 -8.13
CA SER A 162 11.77 6.72 -9.34
C SER A 162 11.81 7.63 -10.56
N THR A 163 12.84 7.46 -11.40
CA THR A 163 12.78 7.91 -12.81
C THR A 163 11.80 7.04 -13.60
N ILE A 164 11.35 7.53 -14.76
CA ILE A 164 10.50 6.76 -15.68
C ILE A 164 11.33 6.20 -16.86
N PRO A 165 10.92 5.07 -17.46
CA PRO A 165 11.57 4.54 -18.66
C PRO A 165 11.48 5.53 -19.83
N TYR A 166 12.36 5.37 -20.83
CA TYR A 166 12.08 5.97 -22.14
C TYR A 166 10.76 5.42 -22.69
N MET A 167 10.11 6.23 -23.53
CA MET A 167 8.96 5.83 -24.34
C MET A 167 9.35 5.90 -25.82
N ASP A 168 8.67 5.12 -26.65
CA ASP A 168 8.94 5.04 -28.07
C ASP A 168 7.80 5.69 -28.88
N ALA A 169 8.06 6.90 -29.39
CA ALA A 169 7.12 7.67 -30.19
C ALA A 169 6.77 7.00 -31.53
N ASP A 170 7.65 6.15 -32.08
CA ASP A 170 7.41 5.47 -33.35
C ASP A 170 6.49 4.24 -33.20
N VAL A 171 6.32 3.75 -31.96
CA VAL A 171 5.52 2.56 -31.63
C VAL A 171 4.23 2.92 -30.91
N THR A 172 4.28 3.90 -30.01
CA THR A 172 3.14 4.25 -29.15
C THR A 172 1.94 4.77 -29.92
N THR A 173 0.74 4.36 -29.48
CA THR A 173 -0.54 4.89 -29.98
C THR A 173 -1.23 5.79 -28.97
N TYR A 174 -0.60 6.08 -27.82
CA TYR A 174 -1.21 6.87 -26.75
C TYR A 174 -1.09 8.39 -26.97
N THR A 175 -0.23 8.82 -27.89
CA THR A 175 -0.03 10.22 -28.25
C THR A 175 0.61 10.33 -29.64
N ASP A 176 0.28 11.38 -30.38
CA ASP A 176 0.91 11.77 -31.65
C ASP A 176 1.65 13.12 -31.52
N ALA A 177 1.84 13.61 -30.29
CA ALA A 177 2.37 14.94 -30.01
C ALA A 177 3.90 15.06 -30.16
N TYR A 178 4.61 13.96 -30.40
CA TYR A 178 6.07 13.92 -30.36
C TYR A 178 6.65 13.15 -31.55
N THR A 179 7.76 13.66 -32.07
CA THR A 179 8.77 12.82 -32.75
C THR A 179 9.57 11.99 -31.73
N ALA A 180 10.30 10.97 -32.20
CA ALA A 180 11.15 10.15 -31.32
C ALA A 180 12.17 10.98 -30.53
N GLU A 181 12.81 11.97 -31.16
CA GLU A 181 13.79 12.85 -30.50
C GLU A 181 13.13 13.76 -29.44
N GLU A 182 11.95 14.32 -29.74
CA GLU A 182 11.24 15.17 -28.78
C GLU A 182 10.72 14.40 -27.57
N MET A 183 10.31 13.14 -27.75
CA MET A 183 9.89 12.28 -26.66
C MET A 183 11.07 11.89 -25.76
N ASP A 184 12.22 11.54 -26.35
CA ASP A 184 13.43 11.23 -25.59
C ASP A 184 13.88 12.44 -24.76
N GLN A 185 13.90 13.63 -25.37
CA GLN A 185 14.23 14.87 -24.65
C GLN A 185 13.21 15.16 -23.53
N ALA A 186 11.91 14.92 -23.75
CA ALA A 186 10.89 15.10 -22.73
C ALA A 186 11.13 14.20 -21.50
N VAL A 187 11.48 12.93 -21.75
CA VAL A 187 11.80 11.96 -20.69
C VAL A 187 13.09 12.35 -19.98
N ASP A 188 14.11 12.79 -20.71
CA ASP A 188 15.38 13.25 -20.13
C ASP A 188 15.19 14.46 -19.21
N ASP A 189 14.45 15.47 -19.68
CA ASP A 189 14.15 16.68 -18.92
C ASP A 189 13.37 16.36 -17.65
N TYR A 190 12.36 15.48 -17.74
CA TYR A 190 11.60 15.07 -16.56
C TYR A 190 12.44 14.24 -15.59
N ASN A 191 13.20 13.25 -16.08
CA ASN A 191 14.07 12.44 -15.24
C ASN A 191 15.20 13.27 -14.59
N ALA A 192 15.64 14.36 -15.21
CA ALA A 192 16.55 15.33 -14.58
C ALA A 192 15.87 16.04 -13.39
N GLN A 193 14.61 16.44 -13.53
CA GLN A 193 13.82 17.04 -12.44
C GLN A 193 13.61 16.06 -11.27
N VAL A 194 13.28 14.79 -11.57
CA VAL A 194 13.15 13.71 -10.58
C VAL A 194 14.44 13.57 -9.75
N ARG A 195 15.60 13.51 -10.43
CA ARG A 195 16.91 13.42 -9.77
C ARG A 195 17.18 14.65 -8.90
N ALA A 196 16.91 15.85 -9.41
CA ALA A 196 17.10 17.09 -8.66
C ALA A 196 16.23 17.16 -7.39
N ILE A 197 14.97 16.71 -7.46
CA ILE A 197 14.06 16.65 -6.29
C ILE A 197 14.59 15.67 -5.25
N ALA A 198 14.99 14.45 -5.66
CA ALA A 198 15.55 13.47 -4.75
C ALA A 198 16.82 13.98 -4.06
N GLU A 199 17.73 14.62 -4.80
CA GLU A 199 18.95 15.21 -4.24
C GLU A 199 18.65 16.37 -3.29
N LYS A 200 17.74 17.27 -3.68
CA LYS A 200 17.30 18.41 -2.85
C LYS A 200 16.73 17.94 -1.52
N LYS A 201 15.71 17.07 -1.55
CA LYS A 201 15.03 16.55 -0.36
C LYS A 201 15.99 15.75 0.54
N LYS A 202 16.91 14.99 -0.06
CA LYS A 202 17.97 14.30 0.68
C LYS A 202 18.92 15.28 1.38
N ALA A 203 19.32 16.37 0.71
CA ALA A 203 20.16 17.41 1.31
C ALA A 203 19.45 18.16 2.46
N GLU A 204 18.12 18.23 2.41
CA GLU A 204 17.27 18.73 3.50
C GLU A 204 17.11 17.72 4.67
N GLY A 205 17.71 16.53 4.56
CA GLY A 205 17.65 15.48 5.58
C GLY A 205 16.35 14.67 5.57
N LYS A 206 15.55 14.76 4.51
CA LYS A 206 14.32 13.95 4.36
C LYS A 206 14.66 12.50 4.05
N PRO A 207 13.82 11.52 4.47
CA PRO A 207 14.02 10.11 4.20
C PRO A 207 13.61 9.77 2.76
N ILE A 208 14.47 10.11 1.81
CA ILE A 208 14.26 9.86 0.38
C ILE A 208 15.52 9.29 -0.28
N ALA A 209 15.31 8.41 -1.25
CA ALA A 209 16.36 7.87 -2.10
C ALA A 209 15.91 7.82 -3.56
N LEU A 210 16.85 8.02 -4.48
CA LEU A 210 16.61 7.86 -5.91
C LEU A 210 16.56 6.38 -6.31
N ALA A 211 15.56 6.03 -7.11
CA ALA A 211 15.45 4.78 -7.85
C ALA A 211 15.54 5.08 -9.37
N ASP A 212 16.71 4.86 -9.98
CA ASP A 212 16.90 5.14 -11.41
C ASP A 212 16.47 3.98 -12.31
N ILE A 213 15.15 3.74 -12.41
CA ILE A 213 14.57 2.72 -13.29
C ILE A 213 14.93 2.94 -14.77
N ASN A 214 15.04 4.20 -15.20
CA ASN A 214 15.42 4.54 -16.57
C ASN A 214 16.75 3.87 -16.97
N SER A 215 17.69 3.73 -16.03
CA SER A 215 19.01 3.12 -16.29
C SER A 215 18.99 1.61 -16.58
N VAL A 216 17.89 0.91 -16.31
CA VAL A 216 17.79 -0.55 -16.47
C VAL A 216 16.88 -0.99 -17.60
N LEU A 217 16.23 -0.05 -18.30
CA LEU A 217 15.35 -0.35 -19.42
C LEU A 217 15.78 0.37 -20.70
N THR A 218 15.53 -0.27 -21.84
CA THR A 218 15.60 0.35 -23.16
C THR A 218 14.24 0.31 -23.85
N LYS A 219 14.10 0.98 -25.00
CA LYS A 219 12.86 0.94 -25.80
C LYS A 219 12.49 -0.47 -26.25
N ASP A 220 13.48 -1.34 -26.46
CA ASP A 220 13.26 -2.76 -26.80
C ASP A 220 12.59 -3.55 -25.67
N ASP A 221 12.63 -3.03 -24.44
CA ASP A 221 11.97 -3.63 -23.30
C ASP A 221 10.49 -3.25 -23.21
N LEU A 222 9.97 -2.39 -24.10
CA LEU A 222 8.58 -1.94 -24.13
C LEU A 222 7.71 -2.80 -25.06
N LEU A 223 6.45 -2.99 -24.69
CA LEU A 223 5.48 -3.75 -25.47
C LEU A 223 4.78 -2.89 -26.52
N ASP A 224 4.37 -1.68 -26.14
CA ASP A 224 3.52 -0.79 -26.92
C ASP A 224 4.12 0.63 -27.01
N GLY A 225 5.43 0.75 -26.82
CA GLY A 225 6.14 2.02 -26.78
C GLY A 225 5.97 2.81 -25.48
N VAL A 226 5.19 2.34 -24.50
CA VAL A 226 5.07 2.98 -23.17
C VAL A 226 5.24 1.97 -22.04
N HIS A 227 4.49 0.87 -22.10
CA HIS A 227 4.45 -0.11 -21.03
C HIS A 227 5.57 -1.15 -21.21
N PRO A 228 6.29 -1.52 -20.15
CA PRO A 228 7.24 -2.62 -20.20
C PRO A 228 6.61 -3.93 -20.68
N SER A 229 7.36 -4.70 -21.46
CA SER A 229 7.09 -6.09 -21.77
C SER A 229 7.34 -6.98 -20.54
N ALA A 230 7.07 -8.28 -20.65
CA ALA A 230 7.43 -9.27 -19.62
C ALA A 230 8.91 -9.16 -19.19
N GLN A 231 9.82 -9.01 -20.16
CA GLN A 231 11.26 -8.88 -19.90
C GLN A 231 11.61 -7.53 -19.27
N GLY A 232 10.95 -6.46 -19.70
CA GLY A 232 11.11 -5.14 -19.08
C GLY A 232 10.65 -5.14 -17.62
N TYR A 233 9.47 -5.68 -17.33
CA TYR A 233 8.98 -5.83 -15.96
C TYR A 233 9.88 -6.72 -15.09
N GLU A 234 10.46 -7.78 -15.65
CA GLU A 234 11.45 -8.61 -14.94
C GLU A 234 12.70 -7.79 -14.53
N LYS A 235 13.24 -6.97 -15.44
CA LYS A 235 14.39 -6.09 -15.14
C LYS A 235 14.03 -5.07 -14.05
N MET A 236 12.86 -4.45 -14.14
CA MET A 236 12.36 -3.53 -13.11
C MET A 236 12.21 -4.22 -11.75
N GLY A 237 11.63 -5.42 -11.71
CA GLY A 237 11.43 -6.17 -10.47
C GLY A 237 12.75 -6.51 -9.77
N LYS A 238 13.76 -6.92 -10.54
CA LYS A 238 15.13 -7.14 -10.03
C LYS A 238 15.75 -5.85 -9.48
N TYR A 239 15.54 -4.72 -10.15
CA TYR A 239 16.03 -3.43 -9.67
C TYR A 239 15.38 -3.03 -8.35
N TRP A 240 14.05 -3.10 -8.26
CA TRP A 240 13.30 -2.80 -7.04
C TRP A 240 13.65 -3.75 -5.89
N TYR A 241 13.85 -5.04 -6.18
CA TYR A 241 14.32 -6.02 -5.19
C TYR A 241 15.68 -5.60 -4.60
N GLY A 242 16.64 -5.21 -5.44
CA GLY A 242 17.93 -4.71 -4.99
C GLY A 242 17.82 -3.51 -4.06
N LYS A 243 16.90 -2.57 -4.35
CA LYS A 243 16.64 -1.41 -3.49
C LYS A 243 16.04 -1.80 -2.15
N LEU A 244 15.03 -2.67 -2.13
CA LEU A 244 14.40 -3.10 -0.88
C LEU A 244 15.36 -3.93 -0.01
N VAL A 245 16.19 -4.79 -0.58
CA VAL A 245 17.20 -5.53 0.20
C VAL A 245 18.26 -4.58 0.76
N GLU A 246 18.67 -3.54 0.02
CA GLU A 246 19.55 -2.49 0.56
C GLU A 246 18.93 -1.82 1.79
N TYR A 247 17.64 -1.46 1.73
CA TYR A 247 16.90 -0.92 2.87
C TYR A 247 16.91 -1.88 4.07
N LEU A 248 16.45 -3.12 3.87
CA LEU A 248 16.37 -4.15 4.91
C LEU A 248 17.73 -4.43 5.57
N SER A 249 18.81 -4.40 4.79
CA SER A 249 20.17 -4.63 5.29
C SER A 249 20.69 -3.51 6.18
N ARG A 250 20.19 -2.27 5.99
CA ARG A 250 20.60 -1.09 6.77
C ARG A 250 19.83 -0.94 8.08
N THR A 251 18.56 -1.33 8.10
CA THR A 251 17.67 -1.19 9.26
C THR A 251 17.74 -2.38 10.21
N GLY A 252 18.31 -3.52 9.77
CA GLY A 252 18.23 -4.79 10.50
C GLY A 252 16.79 -5.32 10.53
N PRO A 253 16.54 -6.49 11.18
CA PRO A 253 15.17 -6.89 11.49
C PRO A 253 14.51 -5.78 12.31
N VAL A 254 13.42 -5.21 11.79
CA VAL A 254 12.75 -4.05 12.37
C VAL A 254 12.31 -4.37 13.81
N PRO A 255 12.86 -3.69 14.85
CA PRO A 255 12.27 -3.71 16.18
C PRO A 255 10.94 -2.94 16.14
N PRO A 256 9.90 -3.36 16.87
CA PRO A 256 8.60 -2.69 16.81
C PRO A 256 8.71 -1.24 17.27
N THR A 257 8.42 -0.31 16.36
CA THR A 257 7.93 1.03 16.69
C THR A 257 6.43 1.01 16.52
N ASP A 258 5.72 1.25 17.62
CA ASP A 258 4.26 1.19 17.76
C ASP A 258 3.66 2.57 17.46
N PRO A 259 3.01 2.78 16.30
CA PRO A 259 1.88 3.68 16.22
C PRO A 259 0.66 2.90 16.73
N GLU A 260 0.08 3.35 17.86
CA GLU A 260 -1.10 2.79 18.53
C GLU A 260 -2.01 1.97 17.60
N GLN A 261 -1.89 0.64 17.66
CA GLN A 261 -2.89 -0.24 17.08
C GLN A 261 -4.13 -0.31 18.00
N PRO A 262 -5.35 -0.16 17.46
CA PRO A 262 -6.57 -0.35 18.23
C PRO A 262 -6.70 -1.83 18.62
N THR A 263 -6.94 -2.08 19.92
CA THR A 263 -7.07 -3.44 20.46
C THR A 263 -8.34 -4.13 20.01
N ASP A 264 -8.20 -5.44 19.82
CA ASP A 264 -9.21 -6.42 19.43
C ASP A 264 -10.43 -6.43 20.39
N GLU A 265 -11.46 -5.66 20.07
CA GLU A 265 -12.82 -5.83 20.56
C GLU A 265 -13.74 -5.95 19.33
N ARG A 266 -13.71 -7.11 18.67
CA ARG A 266 -14.48 -7.40 17.45
C ARG A 266 -15.72 -8.25 17.74
N PHE A 267 -16.75 -7.69 18.38
CA PHE A 267 -18.14 -8.22 18.32
C PHE A 267 -19.27 -7.20 18.60
N ASP A 268 -18.98 -5.89 18.70
CA ASP A 268 -20.00 -4.84 18.92
C ASP A 268 -20.04 -3.85 17.73
N ALA A 269 -20.27 -4.34 16.50
CA ALA A 269 -20.53 -3.42 15.38
C ALA A 269 -21.89 -2.74 15.57
N GLU A 270 -21.92 -1.41 15.52
CA GLU A 270 -23.19 -0.66 15.64
C GLU A 270 -24.12 -1.01 14.46
N PRO A 271 -25.45 -1.10 14.65
CA PRO A 271 -26.34 -1.36 13.52
C PRO A 271 -26.22 -0.26 12.44
N GLY A 272 -25.84 -0.66 11.23
CA GLY A 272 -25.53 0.22 10.11
C GLY A 272 -24.04 0.51 9.90
N ASP A 273 -23.15 0.00 10.76
CA ASP A 273 -21.70 0.00 10.56
C ASP A 273 -21.34 -1.19 9.64
N VAL A 274 -21.55 -0.95 8.35
CA VAL A 274 -21.33 -1.87 7.24
C VAL A 274 -19.84 -1.89 6.88
N TYR A 275 -19.14 -0.78 7.14
CA TYR A 275 -17.74 -0.56 6.82
C TYR A 275 -16.79 -0.99 7.95
N PHE A 276 -17.31 -1.31 9.14
CA PHE A 276 -16.61 -1.79 10.33
C PHE A 276 -15.55 -0.83 10.88
N ASP A 277 -15.80 0.46 10.74
CA ASP A 277 -14.97 1.53 11.29
C ASP A 277 -15.55 2.12 12.60
N ARG A 278 -16.63 1.51 13.12
CA ARG A 278 -17.40 1.96 14.28
C ARG A 278 -18.13 3.29 14.08
N ASN A 279 -18.21 3.78 12.84
CA ASN A 279 -18.92 5.00 12.48
C ASN A 279 -19.99 4.70 11.44
N VAL A 280 -21.26 4.94 11.79
CA VAL A 280 -22.34 4.91 10.77
C VAL A 280 -22.34 6.23 9.99
N ASP A 281 -21.76 6.24 8.79
CA ASP A 281 -21.61 7.40 7.90
C ASP A 281 -21.73 7.10 6.39
N LEU A 282 -21.22 8.00 5.54
CA LEU A 282 -21.33 7.89 4.08
C LEU A 282 -20.55 6.69 3.51
N LEU A 283 -19.50 6.23 4.20
CA LEU A 283 -18.70 5.08 3.80
C LEU A 283 -19.53 3.80 3.86
N ASP A 284 -20.39 3.63 4.86
CA ASP A 284 -21.32 2.50 4.94
C ASP A 284 -22.32 2.50 3.79
N ILE A 285 -22.83 3.68 3.43
CA ILE A 285 -23.76 3.85 2.31
C ILE A 285 -23.08 3.40 1.02
N ILE A 286 -21.86 3.85 0.78
CA ILE A 286 -21.09 3.51 -0.41
C ILE A 286 -20.79 2.02 -0.44
N GLN A 287 -20.42 1.42 0.70
CA GLN A 287 -20.11 0.00 0.80
C GLN A 287 -21.35 -0.86 0.54
N MET A 288 -22.49 -0.54 1.14
CA MET A 288 -23.75 -1.24 0.92
C MET A 288 -24.24 -1.06 -0.54
N GLN A 289 -24.04 0.11 -1.15
CA GLN A 289 -24.36 0.33 -2.56
C GLN A 289 -23.49 -0.52 -3.51
N LYS A 290 -22.19 -0.64 -3.23
CA LYS A 290 -21.30 -1.50 -4.02
C LYS A 290 -21.77 -2.94 -3.97
N TYR A 291 -22.13 -3.44 -2.79
CA TYR A 291 -22.64 -4.80 -2.62
C TYR A 291 -23.95 -5.03 -3.39
N LEU A 292 -24.94 -4.14 -3.22
CA LEU A 292 -26.24 -4.25 -3.89
C LEU A 292 -26.15 -4.13 -5.42
N HIS A 293 -25.11 -3.48 -5.93
CA HIS A 293 -24.83 -3.39 -7.37
C HIS A 293 -23.93 -4.53 -7.89
N GLY A 294 -23.55 -5.50 -7.04
CA GLY A 294 -22.66 -6.61 -7.42
C GLY A 294 -21.23 -6.16 -7.74
N LEU A 295 -20.83 -4.97 -7.30
CA LEU A 295 -19.47 -4.44 -7.44
C LEU A 295 -18.53 -5.01 -6.38
N THR A 296 -19.10 -5.63 -5.34
CA THR A 296 -18.40 -6.46 -4.35
C THR A 296 -19.30 -7.63 -3.98
N ASN A 297 -18.70 -8.78 -3.68
CA ASN A 297 -19.40 -9.96 -3.18
C ASN A 297 -19.44 -10.01 -1.63
N THR A 298 -18.80 -9.06 -0.96
CA THR A 298 -18.74 -8.96 0.50
C THR A 298 -19.18 -7.57 0.94
N ILE A 299 -19.85 -7.54 2.09
CA ILE A 299 -20.20 -6.30 2.78
C ILE A 299 -18.97 -5.72 3.53
N TYR A 300 -17.89 -6.49 3.66
CA TYR A 300 -16.71 -6.19 4.48
C TYR A 300 -15.42 -5.97 3.65
N ALA A 301 -14.53 -5.09 4.12
CA ALA A 301 -13.15 -4.91 3.64
C ALA A 301 -12.21 -5.93 4.31
N PRO A 302 -11.26 -6.57 3.58
CA PRO A 302 -10.77 -7.90 3.89
C PRO A 302 -9.72 -7.93 5.03
N GLN A 303 -10.13 -8.25 6.26
CA GLN A 303 -9.19 -8.60 7.35
C GLN A 303 -9.65 -9.81 8.22
N THR A 304 -10.80 -10.43 7.99
CA THR A 304 -11.34 -11.50 8.85
C THR A 304 -12.23 -12.46 8.05
N GLY A 305 -11.83 -13.72 7.93
CA GLY A 305 -12.55 -14.73 7.15
C GLY A 305 -13.83 -15.21 7.82
N PHE A 306 -14.98 -14.61 7.48
CA PHE A 306 -16.30 -15.10 7.89
C PHE A 306 -17.00 -15.87 6.75
N PRO A 307 -17.65 -17.01 7.03
CA PRO A 307 -18.45 -17.73 6.04
C PRO A 307 -19.73 -16.94 5.68
N THR A 308 -20.05 -16.93 4.39
CA THR A 308 -21.12 -16.17 3.71
C THR A 308 -22.55 -16.61 4.02
N ASP A 309 -22.78 -17.45 5.01
CA ASP A 309 -23.96 -18.34 5.01
C ASP A 309 -25.00 -18.04 6.11
N LEU A 310 -24.88 -16.94 6.86
CA LEU A 310 -25.86 -16.53 7.88
C LEU A 310 -26.08 -15.00 7.85
N ILE A 311 -27.04 -14.54 7.04
CA ILE A 311 -27.45 -13.12 6.95
C ILE A 311 -28.38 -12.71 8.12
N THR A 312 -28.98 -13.68 8.81
CA THR A 312 -29.89 -13.42 9.94
C THR A 312 -29.15 -12.94 11.19
N ASN A 313 -29.63 -11.86 11.83
CA ASN A 313 -29.04 -11.19 13.01
C ASN A 313 -27.68 -10.51 12.75
N THR A 314 -27.54 -9.84 11.61
CA THR A 314 -26.33 -9.08 11.29
C THR A 314 -26.55 -7.57 11.44
N PRO A 315 -25.54 -6.78 11.83
CA PRO A 315 -25.65 -5.31 11.98
C PRO A 315 -26.09 -4.55 10.72
N TRP A 316 -26.01 -5.18 9.54
CA TRP A 316 -26.34 -4.59 8.23
C TRP A 316 -27.72 -4.98 7.69
N ASP A 317 -28.39 -5.98 8.27
CA ASP A 317 -29.81 -6.28 8.04
C ASP A 317 -30.64 -5.36 8.96
N LEU A 318 -30.96 -4.17 8.48
CA LEU A 318 -31.52 -3.09 9.32
C LEU A 318 -33.03 -3.23 9.53
N ASN A 319 -33.69 -4.11 8.77
CA ASN A 319 -35.11 -4.40 8.90
C ASN A 319 -35.40 -5.81 9.49
N ASP A 320 -34.35 -6.58 9.81
CA ASP A 320 -34.38 -7.94 10.36
C ASP A 320 -35.18 -8.94 9.48
N ASP A 321 -35.21 -8.75 8.17
CA ASP A 321 -35.94 -9.64 7.24
C ASP A 321 -35.09 -10.80 6.71
N GLY A 322 -33.79 -10.82 7.05
CA GLY A 322 -32.84 -11.84 6.66
C GLY A 322 -32.30 -11.68 5.24
N VAL A 323 -32.58 -10.56 4.57
CA VAL A 323 -32.16 -10.26 3.19
C VAL A 323 -31.57 -8.87 3.12
N LEU A 324 -30.29 -8.76 2.77
CA LEU A 324 -29.73 -7.44 2.48
C LEU A 324 -30.23 -6.91 1.14
N ASP A 325 -31.01 -5.82 1.15
CA ASP A 325 -31.54 -5.22 -0.06
C ASP A 325 -31.63 -3.67 -0.04
N ILE A 326 -32.37 -3.11 -1.00
CA ILE A 326 -32.53 -1.66 -1.14
C ILE A 326 -33.28 -1.00 0.04
N PHE A 327 -34.04 -1.78 0.83
CA PHE A 327 -34.74 -1.29 2.01
C PHE A 327 -33.76 -1.05 3.16
N ASP A 328 -32.75 -1.92 3.36
CA ASP A 328 -31.66 -1.69 4.30
C ASP A 328 -30.85 -0.46 3.91
N LEU A 329 -30.56 -0.29 2.63
CA LEU A 329 -29.88 0.91 2.13
C LEU A 329 -30.69 2.19 2.40
N GLY A 330 -32.02 2.10 2.31
CA GLY A 330 -32.93 3.19 2.66
C GLY A 330 -32.85 3.55 4.15
N LEU A 331 -32.83 2.55 5.03
CA LEU A 331 -32.71 2.71 6.48
C LEU A 331 -31.34 3.25 6.89
N LEU A 332 -30.27 2.75 6.27
CA LEU A 332 -28.90 3.21 6.48
C LEU A 332 -28.75 4.68 6.11
N LYS A 333 -29.19 5.06 4.89
CA LYS A 333 -29.18 6.47 4.45
C LYS A 333 -29.91 7.36 5.44
N ARG A 334 -31.10 6.96 5.88
CA ARG A 334 -31.88 7.71 6.87
C ARG A 334 -31.10 7.91 8.16
N ARG A 335 -30.46 6.86 8.69
CA ARG A 335 -29.66 6.90 9.92
C ARG A 335 -28.48 7.86 9.81
N VAL A 336 -27.74 7.82 8.70
CA VAL A 336 -26.61 8.72 8.42
C VAL A 336 -27.06 10.18 8.30
N PHE A 337 -28.17 10.44 7.60
CA PHE A 337 -28.65 11.81 7.42
C PHE A 337 -29.33 12.39 8.67
N GLU A 338 -29.97 11.57 9.52
CA GLU A 338 -30.52 12.02 10.79
C GLU A 338 -29.41 12.36 11.81
N LYS A 339 -28.30 11.60 11.84
CA LYS A 339 -27.12 11.86 12.68
C LYS A 339 -26.41 13.19 12.34
N ASN A 340 -26.45 13.60 11.07
CA ASN A 340 -25.83 14.85 10.60
C ASN A 340 -26.73 16.09 10.76
N ALA A 341 -27.98 15.91 11.18
CA ALA A 341 -28.95 16.99 11.37
C ALA A 341 -29.15 17.40 12.85
N SER A 342 -28.51 16.70 13.79
CA SER A 342 -28.57 16.90 15.24
C SER A 342 -27.30 17.50 15.81
#